data_AF-A0AAY4A459-F1
#
_entry.id   AF-A0AAY4A459-F1
#
_cell.length_a   1.000
_cell.length_b   1.000
_cell.length_c   1.000
_cell.angle_alpha   90.00
_cell.angle_beta   90.00
_cell.angle_gamma   90.00
#
_symmetry.space_group_name_H-M   'P 1'
#
loop_
_entity.id
_entity.type
_entity.pdbx_description
1 polymer ?
#
loop_
_entity_poly.entity_id
_entity_poly.type
_entity_poly.pdbx_seq_one_letter_code
_entity_poly.pdbx_strand_id
1 'polypeptide(L)'
;MADFGEILLAAGDFGLFQKLLLFALCFPNIMLSFHVTSLVFNQASVSPSFHHCNTDWILAVGPNLIKEEQLNLTVPQLQDGSFSMCEMFAPVDWSLEDIRLFGLNKTTGCMHGYVHDFSLFDSTIFDLVSASSYTIYMHQDMVQKLLYRATQISVVTMTIGTYATGLSPNIYVYMASQFIVGISYGGFRINSVILATEWIGMKKRAYAACLGQVMAALGQCILVGIVYFIRDWRTAQFIMGAPILLTCIYIWFIPESARWLLDRGRTEECKKGVLKAAAINKRTVPDALLMKVCMGVALALGSFVLRKYFLTLVFAWAALNLAYTSLSLNVGKFGMDIFITQLIFGLTEVPAHLICLWLLELVGRKPSLMSTLLVGGTMCLVSVFIPEGTLQQNFI
;
A
#
# COMPACT_ATOMS: atom_id res chain seq x y z
N MET A 1 32.78 -25.20 -5.92
CA MET A 1 32.25 -23.83 -5.80
C MET A 1 31.84 -23.63 -4.37
N ALA A 2 32.56 -22.82 -3.60
CA ALA A 2 32.01 -22.35 -2.32
C ALA A 2 31.00 -21.25 -2.67
N ASP A 3 29.71 -21.58 -2.61
CA ASP A 3 28.65 -20.59 -2.79
C ASP A 3 28.78 -19.55 -1.67
N PHE A 4 28.40 -18.29 -1.91
CA PHE A 4 28.41 -17.23 -0.90
C PHE A 4 27.70 -17.64 0.41
N GLY A 5 26.80 -18.62 0.32
CA GLY A 5 26.21 -19.32 1.45
C GLY A 5 27.21 -19.95 2.44
N GLU A 6 28.35 -20.51 2.00
CA GLU A 6 29.37 -21.08 2.89
C GLU A 6 30.07 -20.01 3.73
N ILE A 7 30.30 -18.83 3.12
CA ILE A 7 30.88 -17.67 3.82
C ILE A 7 29.91 -17.16 4.88
N LEU A 8 28.61 -17.08 4.56
CA LEU A 8 27.59 -16.69 5.52
C LEU A 8 27.46 -17.70 6.66
N LEU A 9 27.56 -19.01 6.38
CA LEU A 9 27.58 -20.05 7.41
C LEU A 9 28.78 -19.85 8.37
N ALA A 10 29.97 -19.57 7.84
CA ALA A 10 31.15 -19.30 8.65
C ALA A 10 31.04 -17.99 9.46
N ALA A 11 30.44 -16.96 8.89
CA ALA A 11 30.18 -15.68 9.56
C ALA A 11 29.02 -15.73 10.58
N GLY A 12 28.26 -16.83 10.61
CA GLY A 12 27.00 -16.97 11.33
C GLY A 12 25.83 -16.57 10.45
N ASP A 13 25.09 -17.55 9.95
CA ASP A 13 24.04 -17.42 8.93
C ASP A 13 22.78 -16.67 9.40
N PHE A 14 22.59 -16.58 10.72
CA PHE A 14 21.51 -15.81 11.36
C PHE A 14 21.93 -15.27 12.74
N GLY A 15 23.10 -14.62 12.80
CA GLY A 15 23.64 -13.99 14.01
C GLY A 15 22.99 -12.65 14.36
N LEU A 16 23.59 -11.93 15.33
CA LEU A 16 23.12 -10.62 15.79
C LEU A 16 23.08 -9.60 14.65
N PHE A 17 24.11 -9.59 13.80
CA PHE A 17 24.18 -8.71 12.64
C PHE A 17 22.99 -8.88 11.71
N GLN A 18 22.66 -10.13 11.34
CA GLN A 18 21.54 -10.42 10.45
C GLN A 18 20.19 -10.06 11.07
N LYS A 19 20.01 -10.28 12.37
CA LYS A 19 18.78 -9.90 13.08
C LYS A 19 18.59 -8.38 13.12
N LEU A 20 19.66 -7.64 13.42
CA LEU A 20 19.63 -6.17 13.42
C LEU A 20 19.39 -5.62 12.01
N LEU A 21 20.10 -6.15 11.01
CA LEU A 21 19.91 -5.80 9.61
C LEU A 21 18.47 -6.06 9.16
N LEU A 22 17.93 -7.24 9.48
CA LEU A 22 16.56 -7.60 9.13
C LEU A 22 15.56 -6.65 9.78
N PHE A 23 15.69 -6.39 11.09
CA PHE A 23 14.80 -5.46 11.78
C PHE A 23 14.88 -4.05 11.18
N ALA A 24 16.09 -3.55 10.91
CA ALA A 24 16.30 -2.23 10.30
C ALA A 24 15.71 -2.11 8.89
N LEU A 25 15.74 -3.18 8.09
CA LEU A 25 15.13 -3.24 6.76
C LEU A 25 13.61 -3.49 6.80
N CYS A 26 13.11 -4.17 7.84
CA CYS A 26 11.69 -4.43 8.00
C CYS A 26 10.92 -3.27 8.62
N PHE A 27 11.54 -2.49 9.51
CA PHE A 27 10.90 -1.36 10.22
C PHE A 27 10.20 -0.36 9.29
N PRO A 28 10.79 0.05 8.14
CA PRO A 28 10.12 0.99 7.24
C PRO A 28 8.86 0.42 6.60
N ASN A 29 8.68 -0.91 6.60
CA ASN A 29 7.45 -1.54 6.12
C ASN A 29 6.23 -1.17 6.99
N ILE A 30 6.42 -0.76 8.25
CA ILE A 30 5.31 -0.28 9.10
C ILE A 30 4.73 1.03 8.53
N MET A 31 5.60 1.92 8.05
CA MET A 31 5.17 3.22 7.49
C MET A 31 4.61 3.09 6.07
N LEU A 32 4.99 2.02 5.38
CA LEU A 32 4.62 1.68 4.01
C LEU A 32 3.11 1.56 3.79
N SER A 33 2.42 0.95 4.76
CA SER A 33 0.99 0.69 4.70
C SER A 33 0.17 1.97 4.70
N PHE A 34 0.77 3.06 5.19
CA PHE A 34 0.20 4.39 5.13
C PHE A 34 0.00 4.87 3.70
N HIS A 35 0.98 4.75 2.83
CA HIS A 35 0.89 5.26 1.46
C HIS A 35 -0.14 4.53 0.61
N VAL A 36 -0.31 3.23 0.83
CA VAL A 36 -1.29 2.42 0.09
C VAL A 36 -2.71 2.66 0.60
N THR A 37 -2.86 2.78 1.92
CA THR A 37 -4.18 2.85 2.54
C THR A 37 -4.68 4.30 2.69
N SER A 38 -3.81 5.30 2.72
CA SER A 38 -4.21 6.72 2.67
C SER A 38 -5.00 7.01 1.39
N LEU A 39 -4.69 6.32 0.29
CA LEU A 39 -5.49 6.37 -0.95
C LEU A 39 -6.91 5.85 -0.74
N VAL A 40 -7.10 4.81 0.07
CA VAL A 40 -8.43 4.26 0.39
C VAL A 40 -9.22 5.26 1.22
N PHE A 41 -8.60 5.88 2.23
CA PHE A 41 -9.26 6.91 3.04
C PHE A 41 -9.54 8.21 2.27
N ASN A 42 -8.62 8.63 1.41
CA ASN A 42 -8.81 9.78 0.52
C ASN A 42 -9.83 9.51 -0.59
N GLN A 43 -10.10 8.26 -0.95
CA GLN A 43 -11.20 7.89 -1.85
C GLN A 43 -12.52 7.68 -1.09
N ALA A 44 -12.45 7.18 0.14
CA ALA A 44 -13.61 7.05 1.02
C ALA A 44 -14.23 8.42 1.32
N SER A 45 -13.41 9.47 1.44
CA SER A 45 -13.90 10.84 1.54
C SER A 45 -14.55 11.38 0.25
N VAL A 46 -14.30 10.73 -0.88
CA VAL A 46 -14.93 10.96 -2.20
C VAL A 46 -15.99 9.88 -2.50
N SER A 47 -16.30 9.00 -1.53
CA SER A 47 -17.23 7.90 -1.78
C SER A 47 -18.62 8.46 -2.08
N PRO A 48 -19.37 7.80 -2.98
CA PRO A 48 -20.57 8.37 -3.58
C PRO A 48 -21.64 8.75 -2.52
N SER A 49 -21.69 8.05 -1.40
CA SER A 49 -22.66 8.28 -0.32
C SER A 49 -22.54 9.59 0.48
N PHE A 50 -21.49 10.41 0.27
CA PHE A 50 -21.20 11.56 1.15
C PHE A 50 -21.24 12.93 0.46
N HIS A 51 -21.62 13.00 -0.81
CA HIS A 51 -21.77 14.26 -1.53
C HIS A 51 -23.09 14.36 -2.27
N HIS A 52 -23.66 15.56 -2.26
CA HIS A 52 -24.86 15.90 -3.01
C HIS A 52 -24.61 17.21 -3.77
N CYS A 53 -25.40 17.49 -4.81
CA CYS A 53 -25.31 18.77 -5.50
C CYS A 53 -25.53 19.94 -4.52
N ASN A 54 -24.79 21.03 -4.69
CA ASN A 54 -25.14 22.27 -4.01
C ASN A 54 -26.52 22.75 -4.49
N THR A 55 -27.47 22.80 -3.57
CA THR A 55 -28.86 23.20 -3.82
C THR A 55 -29.27 24.47 -3.08
N ASP A 56 -28.30 25.32 -2.72
CA ASP A 56 -28.52 26.57 -1.98
C ASP A 56 -29.41 27.57 -2.73
N TRP A 57 -29.67 27.33 -4.03
CA TRP A 57 -30.65 28.10 -4.80
C TRP A 57 -32.04 28.14 -4.13
N ILE A 58 -32.44 27.08 -3.41
CA ILE A 58 -33.75 27.05 -2.73
C ILE A 58 -33.81 28.00 -1.51
N LEU A 59 -32.65 28.36 -0.92
CA LEU A 59 -32.57 29.29 0.21
C LEU A 59 -32.96 30.72 -0.19
N ALA A 60 -32.92 31.05 -1.48
CA ALA A 60 -33.42 32.33 -2.00
C ALA A 60 -34.95 32.45 -1.86
N VAL A 61 -35.67 31.32 -1.91
CA VAL A 61 -37.13 31.25 -1.79
C VAL A 61 -37.55 30.91 -0.35
N GLY A 62 -36.73 30.12 0.35
CA GLY A 62 -36.96 29.70 1.72
C GLY A 62 -35.71 29.84 2.60
N PRO A 63 -35.46 31.01 3.20
CA PRO A 63 -34.21 31.28 3.92
C PRO A 63 -34.06 30.52 5.25
N ASN A 64 -35.15 29.97 5.79
CA ASN A 64 -35.19 29.29 7.10
C ASN A 64 -35.43 27.77 6.98
N LEU A 65 -35.10 27.14 5.85
CA LEU A 65 -35.23 25.67 5.73
C LEU A 65 -34.21 24.93 6.58
N ILE A 66 -34.66 23.81 7.16
CA ILE A 66 -33.77 22.83 7.79
C ILE A 66 -33.06 22.05 6.68
N LYS A 67 -31.78 21.71 6.88
CA LYS A 67 -30.97 20.97 5.88
C LYS A 67 -31.63 19.69 5.35
N GLU A 68 -32.27 18.92 6.22
CA GLU A 68 -32.97 17.69 5.82
C GLU A 68 -34.15 17.99 4.88
N GLU A 69 -34.91 19.05 5.17
CA GLU A 69 -36.04 19.46 4.33
C GLU A 69 -35.54 20.03 3.00
N GLN A 70 -34.46 20.79 3.01
CA GLN A 70 -33.78 21.27 1.80
C GLN A 70 -33.42 20.10 0.88
N LEU A 71 -32.73 19.08 1.40
CA LEU A 71 -32.33 17.89 0.62
C LEU A 71 -33.54 17.13 0.05
N ASN A 72 -34.59 16.97 0.85
CA ASN A 72 -35.78 16.24 0.42
C ASN A 72 -36.53 16.93 -0.72
N LEU A 73 -36.46 18.26 -0.80
CA LEU A 73 -37.11 19.03 -1.86
C LEU A 73 -36.25 19.19 -3.11
N THR A 74 -34.92 19.19 -2.99
CA THR A 74 -34.02 19.57 -4.09
C THR A 74 -33.21 18.41 -4.67
N VAL A 75 -33.12 17.27 -3.99
CA VAL A 75 -32.34 16.11 -4.43
C VAL A 75 -33.25 14.89 -4.60
N PRO A 76 -33.26 14.24 -5.77
CA PRO A 76 -34.09 13.07 -5.99
C PRO A 76 -33.64 11.89 -5.13
N GLN A 77 -34.59 11.13 -4.58
CA GLN A 77 -34.31 9.91 -3.84
C GLN A 77 -34.21 8.70 -4.78
N LEU A 78 -33.21 7.85 -4.55
CA LEU A 78 -33.02 6.56 -5.18
C LEU A 78 -33.96 5.51 -4.58
N GLN A 79 -34.07 4.36 -5.24
CA GLN A 79 -34.94 3.25 -4.82
C GLN A 79 -34.58 2.71 -3.42
N ASP A 80 -33.33 2.90 -2.99
CA ASP A 80 -32.81 2.47 -1.70
C ASP A 80 -33.08 3.48 -0.56
N GLY A 81 -33.80 4.58 -0.84
CA GLY A 81 -34.08 5.66 0.11
C GLY A 81 -32.92 6.66 0.31
N SER A 82 -31.80 6.48 -0.37
CA SER A 82 -30.66 7.40 -0.40
C SER A 82 -30.86 8.54 -1.40
N PHE A 83 -30.18 9.66 -1.22
CA PHE A 83 -30.23 10.80 -2.15
C PHE A 83 -29.33 10.57 -3.37
N SER A 84 -29.75 11.07 -4.54
CA SER A 84 -28.92 11.09 -5.75
C SER A 84 -27.73 12.03 -5.59
N MET A 85 -26.56 11.58 -6.06
CA MET A 85 -25.28 12.19 -5.75
C MET A 85 -24.83 13.18 -6.83
N CYS A 86 -25.23 12.91 -8.08
CA CYS A 86 -24.83 13.68 -9.27
C CYS A 86 -25.97 14.49 -9.89
N GLU A 87 -27.20 14.30 -9.39
CA GLU A 87 -28.39 14.94 -9.94
C GLU A 87 -29.11 15.74 -8.86
N MET A 88 -29.66 16.88 -9.28
CA MET A 88 -30.54 17.73 -8.48
C MET A 88 -31.78 18.05 -9.29
N PHE A 89 -32.86 18.42 -8.61
CA PHE A 89 -33.99 19.03 -9.28
C PHE A 89 -33.60 20.41 -9.84
N ALA A 90 -34.07 20.69 -11.06
CA ALA A 90 -33.80 21.95 -11.74
C ALA A 90 -34.42 23.11 -10.93
N PRO A 91 -33.71 24.25 -10.77
CA PRO A 91 -34.25 25.44 -10.13
C PRO A 91 -35.50 25.94 -10.85
N VAL A 92 -36.47 26.40 -10.07
CA VAL A 92 -37.76 26.90 -10.59
C VAL A 92 -38.12 28.19 -9.86
N ASP A 93 -38.75 29.14 -10.57
CA ASP A 93 -39.22 30.41 -10.01
C ASP A 93 -40.58 30.27 -9.30
N TRP A 94 -40.74 29.22 -8.48
CA TRP A 94 -41.97 28.92 -7.73
C TRP A 94 -41.84 29.33 -6.27
N SER A 95 -42.96 29.58 -5.59
CA SER A 95 -42.96 29.79 -4.14
C SER A 95 -42.69 28.49 -3.39
N LEU A 96 -42.20 28.57 -2.15
CA LEU A 96 -41.90 27.37 -1.35
C LEU A 96 -43.15 26.51 -1.11
N GLU A 97 -44.33 27.14 -1.01
CA GLU A 97 -45.61 26.44 -0.84
C GLU A 97 -45.98 25.63 -2.09
N ASP A 98 -45.79 26.22 -3.27
CA ASP A 98 -46.05 25.53 -4.55
C ASP A 98 -45.09 24.36 -4.77
N ILE A 99 -43.81 24.52 -4.38
CA ILE A 99 -42.82 23.45 -4.45
C ILE A 99 -43.22 22.27 -3.54
N ARG A 100 -43.72 22.55 -2.33
CA ARG A 100 -44.20 21.50 -1.40
C ARG A 100 -45.47 20.80 -1.90
N LEU A 101 -46.35 21.53 -2.61
CA LEU A 101 -47.63 21.01 -3.11
C LEU A 101 -47.50 20.19 -4.38
N PHE A 102 -46.71 20.68 -5.35
CA PHE A 102 -46.62 20.07 -6.68
C PHE A 102 -45.38 19.19 -6.87
N GLY A 103 -44.34 19.39 -6.04
CA GLY A 103 -43.07 18.70 -6.17
C GLY A 103 -42.29 19.12 -7.43
N LEU A 104 -41.03 18.70 -7.48
CA LEU A 104 -40.15 18.93 -8.63
C LEU A 104 -39.97 17.62 -9.40
N ASN A 105 -40.11 17.67 -10.74
CA ASN A 105 -40.04 16.48 -11.60
C ASN A 105 -38.89 16.48 -12.60
N LYS A 106 -38.27 17.64 -12.84
CA LYS A 106 -37.20 17.78 -13.83
C LYS A 106 -35.85 17.73 -13.13
N THR A 107 -35.03 16.73 -13.44
CA THR A 107 -33.67 16.60 -12.92
C THR A 107 -32.64 17.16 -13.88
N THR A 108 -31.53 17.66 -13.34
CA THR A 108 -30.35 18.15 -14.05
C THR A 108 -29.08 17.79 -13.28
N GLY A 109 -27.92 17.78 -13.94
CA GLY A 109 -26.63 17.65 -13.24
C GLY A 109 -26.35 18.84 -12.32
N CYS A 110 -25.42 18.69 -11.38
CA CYS A 110 -25.09 19.74 -10.41
C CYS A 110 -24.57 21.02 -11.09
N MET A 111 -25.26 22.14 -10.86
CA MET A 111 -24.89 23.43 -11.49
C MET A 111 -23.91 24.28 -10.66
N HIS A 112 -23.95 24.16 -9.33
CA HIS A 112 -23.13 24.95 -8.41
C HIS A 112 -22.10 24.11 -7.65
N GLY A 113 -21.66 22.99 -8.24
CA GLY A 113 -20.72 22.07 -7.62
C GLY A 113 -21.38 21.13 -6.59
N TYR A 114 -20.55 20.50 -5.76
CA TYR A 114 -20.96 19.51 -4.77
C TYR A 114 -20.76 20.01 -3.35
N VAL A 115 -21.66 19.61 -2.45
CA VAL A 115 -21.55 19.77 -1.01
C VAL A 115 -21.20 18.41 -0.42
N HIS A 116 -20.06 18.35 0.26
CA HIS A 116 -19.61 17.15 0.96
C HIS A 116 -20.02 17.23 2.43
N ASP A 117 -20.48 16.10 2.97
CA ASP A 117 -20.81 16.00 4.39
C ASP A 117 -19.52 15.78 5.20
N PHE A 118 -19.07 16.78 5.95
CA PHE A 118 -17.80 16.78 6.68
C PHE A 118 -17.80 15.92 7.96
N SER A 119 -18.81 15.07 8.16
CA SER A 119 -18.98 14.28 9.39
C SER A 119 -17.81 13.32 9.67
N LEU A 120 -17.04 12.94 8.65
CA LEU A 120 -15.92 12.00 8.77
C LEU A 120 -14.53 12.62 8.56
N PHE A 121 -14.40 13.75 7.84
CA PHE A 121 -13.11 14.38 7.55
C PHE A 121 -13.26 15.90 7.42
N ASP A 122 -12.41 16.67 8.12
CA ASP A 122 -12.44 18.15 8.15
C ASP A 122 -11.93 18.80 6.85
N SER A 123 -11.25 18.04 5.97
CA SER A 123 -10.82 18.53 4.65
C SER A 123 -10.81 17.40 3.62
N THR A 124 -11.50 17.61 2.49
CA THR A 124 -11.54 16.68 1.37
C THR A 124 -10.57 17.11 0.27
N ILE A 125 -9.92 16.14 -0.36
CA ILE A 125 -9.13 16.36 -1.58
C ILE A 125 -10.12 16.30 -2.75
N PHE A 126 -10.36 17.46 -3.38
CA PHE A 126 -11.35 17.70 -4.43
C PHE A 126 -11.40 16.67 -5.56
N ASP A 127 -12.60 16.53 -6.12
CA ASP A 127 -13.00 15.71 -7.28
C ASP A 127 -12.10 15.92 -8.50
N LEU A 128 -11.34 14.89 -8.85
CA LEU A 128 -10.97 14.52 -10.22
C LEU A 128 -10.08 13.26 -10.19
N VAL A 129 -10.47 12.24 -9.42
CA VAL A 129 -9.77 10.96 -9.51
C VAL A 129 -10.37 10.13 -10.65
N SER A 130 -10.07 10.56 -11.87
CA SER A 130 -10.30 9.72 -13.05
C SER A 130 -9.51 8.42 -12.88
N ALA A 131 -10.16 7.31 -13.24
CA ALA A 131 -9.63 5.95 -13.28
C ALA A 131 -8.28 5.81 -14.03
N SER A 132 -7.89 6.84 -14.79
CA SER A 132 -6.68 6.98 -15.59
C SER A 132 -5.40 7.20 -14.78
N SER A 133 -5.49 7.66 -13.53
CA SER A 133 -4.29 7.99 -12.72
C SER A 133 -3.66 6.75 -12.05
N TYR A 134 -4.40 5.64 -11.92
CA TYR A 134 -4.02 4.47 -11.13
C TYR A 134 -3.10 3.48 -11.86
N THR A 135 -3.15 3.47 -13.20
CA THR A 135 -2.25 2.65 -14.03
C THR A 135 -0.79 3.09 -13.91
N ILE A 136 -0.57 4.36 -13.56
CA ILE A 136 0.75 4.98 -13.38
C ILE A 136 1.40 4.59 -12.03
N TYR A 137 0.61 4.26 -11.01
CA TYR A 137 1.12 3.86 -9.69
C TYR A 137 1.61 2.40 -9.64
N MET A 138 1.01 1.52 -10.44
CA MET A 138 1.23 0.07 -10.31
C MET A 138 2.34 -0.49 -11.23
N HIS A 139 3.01 0.36 -12.01
CA HIS A 139 4.11 -0.02 -12.91
C HIS A 139 5.52 0.28 -12.37
N GLN A 140 5.65 0.67 -11.10
CA GLN A 140 6.85 1.40 -10.64
C GLN A 140 8.02 0.53 -10.14
N ASP A 141 7.89 -0.80 -10.17
CA ASP A 141 8.86 -1.74 -9.59
C ASP A 141 10.11 -1.99 -10.45
N MET A 142 10.21 -1.45 -11.67
CA MET A 142 11.28 -1.80 -12.61
C MET A 142 12.45 -0.82 -12.70
N VAL A 143 12.33 0.44 -12.25
CA VAL A 143 13.34 1.46 -12.57
C VAL A 143 14.53 1.47 -11.60
N GLN A 144 14.35 1.13 -10.32
CA GLN A 144 15.38 1.38 -9.30
C GLN A 144 16.42 0.27 -9.08
N LYS A 145 16.25 -0.92 -9.71
CA LYS A 145 17.20 -2.05 -9.59
C LYS A 145 18.61 -1.78 -10.15
N LEU A 146 18.78 -0.70 -10.92
CA LEU A 146 20.00 -0.39 -11.66
C LEU A 146 20.92 0.63 -10.96
N LEU A 147 20.48 1.20 -9.83
CA LEU A 147 21.18 2.30 -9.17
C LEU A 147 22.06 1.81 -8.00
N TYR A 148 23.22 2.44 -7.82
CA TYR A 148 24.08 2.26 -6.64
C TYR A 148 23.34 2.75 -5.39
N ARG A 149 23.36 2.00 -4.28
CA ARG A 149 22.62 2.35 -3.06
C ARG A 149 21.12 2.52 -3.29
N ALA A 150 20.55 1.63 -4.10
CA ALA A 150 19.14 1.71 -4.49
C ALA A 150 18.21 1.81 -3.27
N THR A 151 18.42 0.96 -2.24
CA THR A 151 17.61 0.97 -1.01
C THR A 151 17.65 2.33 -0.28
N GLN A 152 18.84 2.93 -0.14
CA GLN A 152 19.02 4.19 0.58
C GLN A 152 18.41 5.36 -0.20
N ILE A 153 18.63 5.40 -1.53
CA ILE A 153 18.05 6.41 -2.41
C ILE A 153 16.52 6.34 -2.34
N SER A 154 15.94 5.13 -2.42
CA SER A 154 14.51 4.92 -2.29
C SER A 154 13.94 5.49 -0.99
N VAL A 155 14.59 5.26 0.16
CA VAL A 155 14.11 5.83 1.44
C VAL A 155 14.16 7.35 1.42
N VAL A 156 15.26 7.95 0.92
CA VAL A 156 15.40 9.41 0.87
C VAL A 156 14.34 10.03 -0.05
N THR A 157 14.13 9.49 -1.24
CA THR A 157 13.12 10.01 -2.17
C THR A 157 11.70 9.77 -1.65
N MET A 158 11.45 8.66 -0.96
CA MET A 158 10.17 8.39 -0.28
C MET A 158 9.90 9.42 0.82
N THR A 159 10.89 9.75 1.64
CA THR A 159 10.79 10.78 2.68
C THR A 159 10.46 12.13 2.05
N ILE A 160 11.24 12.58 1.07
CA ILE A 160 11.00 13.86 0.39
C ILE A 160 9.59 13.92 -0.20
N GLY A 161 9.16 12.86 -0.89
CA GLY A 161 7.82 12.76 -1.44
C GLY A 161 6.72 12.83 -0.38
N THR A 162 6.91 12.16 0.76
CA THR A 162 5.94 12.11 1.87
C THR A 162 5.68 13.50 2.47
N TYR A 163 6.74 14.26 2.74
CA TYR A 163 6.63 15.63 3.26
C TYR A 163 6.11 16.60 2.20
N ALA A 164 6.49 16.43 0.94
CA ALA A 164 5.95 17.21 -0.17
C ALA A 164 4.44 17.00 -0.35
N THR A 165 3.93 15.78 -0.12
CA THR A 165 2.48 15.51 -0.07
C THR A 165 1.80 16.28 1.05
N GLY A 166 2.34 16.26 2.28
CA GLY A 166 1.72 16.99 3.40
C GLY A 166 1.69 18.52 3.20
N LEU A 167 2.69 19.05 2.48
CA LEU A 167 2.82 20.47 2.15
C LEU A 167 2.14 20.85 0.82
N SER A 168 1.49 19.93 0.11
CA SER A 168 1.01 20.20 -1.24
C SER A 168 -0.07 21.29 -1.23
N PRO A 169 0.09 22.39 -2.00
CA PRO A 169 -0.90 23.46 -2.06
C PRO A 169 -2.01 23.18 -3.08
N ASN A 170 -1.76 22.29 -4.05
CA ASN A 170 -2.70 21.93 -5.11
C ASN A 170 -2.59 20.44 -5.47
N ILE A 171 -3.57 19.95 -6.24
CA ILE A 171 -3.69 18.55 -6.64
C ILE A 171 -2.54 18.08 -7.54
N TYR A 172 -1.99 18.93 -8.40
CA TYR A 172 -0.89 18.55 -9.29
C TYR A 172 0.39 18.24 -8.51
N VAL A 173 0.70 19.07 -7.51
CA VAL A 173 1.83 18.85 -6.59
C VAL A 173 1.56 17.61 -5.74
N TYR A 174 0.33 17.41 -5.26
CA TYR A 174 -0.06 16.20 -4.55
C TYR A 174 0.17 14.95 -5.41
N MET A 175 -0.36 14.90 -6.63
CA MET A 175 -0.21 13.77 -7.55
C MET A 175 1.26 13.50 -7.91
N ALA A 176 2.04 14.54 -8.20
CA ALA A 176 3.47 14.39 -8.50
C ALA A 176 4.25 13.86 -7.28
N SER A 177 3.95 14.35 -6.08
CA SER A 177 4.59 13.89 -4.84
C SER A 177 4.23 12.43 -4.54
N GLN A 178 2.96 12.05 -4.69
CA GLN A 178 2.49 10.68 -4.52
C GLN A 178 3.12 9.74 -5.56
N PHE A 179 3.29 10.18 -6.80
CA PHE A 179 4.00 9.42 -7.83
C PHE A 179 5.45 9.12 -7.43
N ILE A 180 6.17 10.11 -6.89
CA ILE A 180 7.54 9.93 -6.37
C ILE A 180 7.54 8.94 -5.20
N VAL A 181 6.60 9.08 -4.26
CA VAL A 181 6.44 8.14 -3.13
C VAL A 181 6.24 6.72 -3.63
N GLY A 182 5.38 6.50 -4.63
CA GLY A 182 5.10 5.19 -5.20
C GLY A 182 6.35 4.52 -5.81
N ILE A 183 7.14 5.25 -6.62
CA ILE A 183 8.38 4.69 -7.22
C ILE A 183 9.37 4.32 -6.13
N SER A 184 9.53 5.24 -5.18
CA SER A 184 10.45 5.08 -4.06
C SER A 184 10.03 3.90 -3.20
N TYR A 185 8.74 3.73 -2.98
CA TYR A 185 8.17 2.61 -2.26
C TYR A 185 8.47 1.27 -2.95
N GLY A 186 8.10 1.11 -4.22
CA GLY A 186 8.34 -0.14 -4.96
C GLY A 186 9.81 -0.53 -4.99
N GLY A 187 10.69 0.45 -5.24
CA GLY A 187 12.13 0.24 -5.20
C GLY A 187 12.66 -0.13 -3.81
N PHE A 188 12.20 0.52 -2.74
CA PHE A 188 12.60 0.15 -1.38
C PHE A 188 12.14 -1.27 -1.04
N ARG A 189 10.88 -1.61 -1.32
CA ARG A 189 10.30 -2.92 -0.98
C ARG A 189 11.08 -4.06 -1.62
N ILE A 190 11.39 -3.95 -2.90
CA ILE A 190 12.14 -4.99 -3.61
C ILE A 190 13.58 -5.05 -3.13
N ASN A 191 14.28 -3.90 -3.06
CA ASN A 191 15.70 -3.89 -2.72
C ASN A 191 15.95 -4.28 -1.26
N SER A 192 15.07 -3.93 -0.32
CA SER A 192 15.18 -4.32 1.09
C SER A 192 15.07 -5.84 1.28
N VAL A 193 14.13 -6.51 0.59
CA VAL A 193 13.99 -7.97 0.65
C VAL A 193 15.19 -8.67 0.00
N ILE A 194 15.67 -8.17 -1.15
CA ILE A 194 16.89 -8.71 -1.79
C ILE A 194 18.08 -8.59 -0.82
N LEU A 195 18.32 -7.40 -0.29
CA LEU A 195 19.42 -7.15 0.63
C LEU A 195 19.34 -8.02 1.89
N ALA A 196 18.15 -8.15 2.49
CA ALA A 196 17.94 -9.01 3.64
C ALA A 196 18.24 -10.49 3.30
N THR A 197 17.73 -11.00 2.18
CA THR A 197 17.91 -12.40 1.80
C THR A 197 19.33 -12.75 1.34
N GLU A 198 20.11 -11.77 0.91
CA GLU A 198 21.52 -11.96 0.59
C GLU A 198 22.39 -12.13 1.82
N TRP A 199 22.16 -11.35 2.87
CA TRP A 199 22.94 -11.42 4.11
C TRP A 199 22.46 -12.51 5.08
N ILE A 200 21.31 -13.13 4.80
CA ILE A 200 20.69 -14.20 5.61
C ILE A 200 20.89 -15.56 4.94
N GLY A 201 21.18 -16.58 5.75
CA GLY A 201 21.27 -17.97 5.31
C GLY A 201 20.00 -18.47 4.63
N MET A 202 20.15 -19.39 3.67
CA MET A 202 19.04 -19.88 2.83
C MET A 202 17.83 -20.41 3.61
N LYS A 203 18.07 -21.02 4.78
CA LYS A 203 17.02 -21.58 5.65
C LYS A 203 16.09 -20.53 6.25
N LYS A 204 16.57 -19.30 6.47
CA LYS A 204 15.82 -18.22 7.14
C LYS A 204 15.35 -17.10 6.20
N ARG A 205 15.50 -17.28 4.89
CA ARG A 205 15.04 -16.30 3.88
C ARG A 205 13.52 -16.12 3.87
N ALA A 206 12.76 -17.19 4.05
CA ALA A 206 11.29 -17.11 4.12
C ALA A 206 10.83 -16.27 5.32
N TYR A 207 11.50 -16.43 6.47
CA TYR A 207 11.28 -15.63 7.66
C TYR A 207 11.52 -14.14 7.41
N ALA A 208 12.63 -13.79 6.74
CA ALA A 208 12.94 -12.40 6.41
C ALA A 208 11.84 -11.73 5.55
N ALA A 209 11.36 -12.44 4.53
CA ALA A 209 10.30 -11.93 3.67
C ALA A 209 8.96 -11.80 4.42
N CYS A 210 8.59 -12.78 5.26
CA CYS A 210 7.33 -12.73 6.00
C CYS A 210 7.33 -11.67 7.11
N LEU A 211 8.45 -11.47 7.79
CA LEU A 211 8.55 -10.43 8.83
C LEU A 211 8.28 -9.03 8.26
N GLY A 212 8.77 -8.74 7.06
CA GLY A 212 8.49 -7.47 6.37
C GLY A 212 6.99 -7.26 6.13
N GLN A 213 6.27 -8.31 5.72
CA GLN A 213 4.83 -8.24 5.48
C GLN A 213 4.02 -8.14 6.78
N VAL A 214 4.42 -8.85 7.84
CA VAL A 214 3.80 -8.71 9.16
C VAL A 214 3.94 -7.28 9.69
N MET A 215 5.11 -6.66 9.50
CA MET A 215 5.32 -5.26 9.87
C MET A 215 4.43 -4.31 9.05
N ALA A 216 4.19 -4.61 7.77
CA ALA A 216 3.23 -3.87 6.95
C ALA A 216 1.79 -4.03 7.47
N ALA A 217 1.34 -5.25 7.76
CA ALA A 217 0.01 -5.50 8.33
C ALA A 217 -0.22 -4.77 9.67
N LEU A 218 0.80 -4.76 10.55
CA LEU A 218 0.78 -3.97 11.78
C LEU A 218 0.71 -2.46 11.49
N GLY A 219 1.47 -1.99 10.51
CA GLY A 219 1.42 -0.61 10.03
C GLY A 219 0.03 -0.19 9.56
N GLN A 220 -0.68 -1.07 8.87
CA GLN A 220 -2.06 -0.85 8.43
C GLN A 220 -3.01 -0.68 9.63
N CYS A 221 -2.88 -1.52 10.66
CA CYS A 221 -3.70 -1.40 11.87
C CYS A 221 -3.42 -0.09 12.62
N ILE A 222 -2.14 0.27 12.76
CA ILE A 222 -1.71 1.53 13.42
C ILE A 222 -2.28 2.73 12.67
N LEU A 223 -2.20 2.72 11.33
CA LEU A 223 -2.77 3.76 10.49
C LEU A 223 -4.26 3.98 10.79
N VAL A 224 -5.07 2.91 10.82
CA VAL A 224 -6.51 3.02 11.05
C VAL A 224 -6.75 3.74 12.38
N GLY A 225 -6.01 3.38 13.43
CA GLY A 225 -6.05 4.07 14.72
C GLY A 225 -5.71 5.56 14.60
N ILE A 226 -4.63 5.92 13.91
CA ILE A 226 -4.23 7.33 13.76
C ILE A 226 -5.29 8.13 13.01
N VAL A 227 -5.79 7.65 11.88
CA VAL A 227 -6.80 8.38 11.08
C VAL A 227 -8.16 8.41 11.77
N TYR A 228 -8.46 7.44 12.63
CA TYR A 228 -9.66 7.49 13.46
C TYR A 228 -9.65 8.67 14.44
N PHE A 229 -8.49 8.93 15.08
CA PHE A 229 -8.32 10.04 16.04
C PHE A 229 -7.96 11.38 15.39
N ILE A 230 -7.26 11.37 14.26
CA ILE A 230 -6.74 12.56 13.58
C ILE A 230 -7.39 12.64 12.20
N ARG A 231 -8.39 13.51 12.08
CA ARG A 231 -9.19 13.68 10.86
C ARG A 231 -8.58 14.66 9.86
N ASP A 232 -7.63 15.49 10.28
CA ASP A 232 -6.83 16.31 9.37
C ASP A 232 -5.76 15.46 8.66
N TRP A 233 -5.91 15.27 7.35
CA TRP A 233 -5.02 14.44 6.55
C TRP A 233 -3.59 14.98 6.50
N ARG A 234 -3.40 16.31 6.60
CA ARG A 234 -2.05 16.92 6.60
C ARG A 234 -1.31 16.59 7.88
N THR A 235 -1.96 16.77 9.03
CA THR A 235 -1.39 16.40 10.33
C THR A 235 -1.12 14.90 10.41
N ALA A 236 -2.05 14.07 9.94
CA ALA A 236 -1.87 12.62 9.85
C ALA A 236 -0.65 12.24 8.98
N GLN A 237 -0.45 12.91 7.83
CA GLN A 237 0.70 12.72 6.95
C GLN A 237 2.03 13.01 7.65
N PHE A 238 2.14 14.08 8.42
CA PHE A 238 3.38 14.42 9.14
C PHE A 238 3.67 13.47 10.29
N ILE A 239 2.66 13.08 11.05
CA ILE A 239 2.81 12.12 12.16
C ILE A 239 3.32 10.78 11.63
N MET A 240 2.78 10.31 10.52
CA MET A 240 3.21 9.06 9.89
C MET A 240 4.51 9.20 9.10
N GLY A 241 4.84 10.40 8.64
CA GLY A 241 6.15 10.73 8.08
C GLY A 241 7.27 10.79 9.13
N ALA A 242 6.98 10.96 10.42
CA ALA A 242 8.02 11.14 11.44
C ALA A 242 8.94 9.90 11.59
N PRO A 243 8.44 8.65 11.67
CA PRO A 243 9.30 7.47 11.75
C PRO A 243 10.12 7.21 10.47
N ILE A 244 9.69 7.74 9.33
CA ILE A 244 10.42 7.64 8.05
C ILE A 244 11.70 8.49 8.07
N LEU A 245 11.70 9.62 8.79
CA LEU A 245 12.91 10.43 9.00
C LEU A 245 13.96 9.67 9.80
N LEU A 246 13.54 8.94 10.84
CA LEU A 246 14.44 8.08 11.61
C LEU A 246 15.08 7.02 10.70
N THR A 247 14.29 6.44 9.79
CA THR A 247 14.79 5.50 8.78
C THR A 247 15.83 6.16 7.87
N CYS A 248 15.57 7.37 7.37
CA CYS A 248 16.52 8.12 6.56
C CYS A 248 17.89 8.30 7.23
N ILE A 249 17.93 8.46 8.55
CA ILE A 249 19.18 8.62 9.30
C ILE A 249 19.93 7.29 9.36
N TYR A 250 19.28 6.20 9.78
CA TYR A 250 20.02 4.96 10.03
C TYR A 250 20.29 4.12 8.76
N ILE A 251 19.54 4.33 7.66
CA ILE A 251 19.67 3.51 6.44
C ILE A 251 21.08 3.59 5.83
N TRP A 252 21.83 4.66 6.09
CA TRP A 252 23.21 4.83 5.64
C TRP A 252 24.21 3.91 6.34
N PHE A 253 23.88 3.38 7.52
CA PHE A 253 24.72 2.41 8.23
C PHE A 253 24.51 0.98 7.74
N ILE A 254 23.47 0.73 6.94
CA ILE A 254 23.17 -0.56 6.36
C ILE A 254 24.22 -0.87 5.27
N PRO A 255 24.84 -2.07 5.30
CA PRO A 255 25.78 -2.49 4.28
C PRO A 255 25.12 -2.64 2.91
N GLU A 256 25.90 -2.45 1.85
CA GLU A 256 25.45 -2.74 0.49
C GLU A 256 25.29 -4.25 0.26
N SER A 257 24.59 -4.61 -0.83
CA SER A 257 24.49 -5.99 -1.32
C SER A 257 25.89 -6.57 -1.55
N ALA A 258 26.17 -7.70 -0.89
CA ALA A 258 27.43 -8.40 -1.06
C ALA A 258 27.58 -8.92 -2.50
N ARG A 259 26.50 -9.39 -3.12
CA ARG A 259 26.52 -9.86 -4.51
C ARG A 259 26.74 -8.74 -5.51
N TRP A 260 26.08 -7.60 -5.33
CA TRP A 260 26.29 -6.42 -6.16
C TRP A 260 27.74 -5.93 -6.11
N LEU A 261 28.36 -5.93 -4.93
CA LEU A 261 29.77 -5.57 -4.77
C LEU A 261 30.68 -6.51 -5.58
N LEU A 262 30.37 -7.81 -5.62
CA LEU A 262 31.15 -8.80 -6.36
C LEU A 262 30.94 -8.70 -7.87
N ASP A 263 29.70 -8.51 -8.31
CA ASP A 263 29.38 -8.32 -9.73
C ASP A 263 30.02 -7.05 -10.30
N ARG A 264 30.24 -6.03 -9.46
CA ARG A 264 30.96 -4.79 -9.82
C ARG A 264 32.47 -4.86 -9.62
N GLY A 265 33.03 -6.01 -9.21
CA GLY A 265 34.47 -6.17 -8.96
C GLY A 265 35.00 -5.48 -7.70
N ARG A 266 34.13 -4.96 -6.81
CA ARG A 266 34.48 -4.29 -5.54
C ARG A 266 34.69 -5.32 -4.42
N THR A 267 35.62 -6.24 -4.64
CA THR A 267 35.87 -7.39 -3.75
C THR A 267 36.37 -6.99 -2.35
N GLU A 268 37.22 -5.96 -2.26
CA GLU A 268 37.77 -5.49 -0.97
C GLU A 268 36.70 -4.92 -0.04
N GLU A 269 35.71 -4.22 -0.58
CA GLU A 269 34.58 -3.73 0.21
C GLU A 269 33.68 -4.86 0.68
N CYS A 270 33.45 -5.86 -0.17
CA CYS A 270 32.70 -7.05 0.20
C CYS A 270 33.40 -7.80 1.35
N LYS A 271 34.72 -8.01 1.27
CA LYS A 271 35.51 -8.62 2.35
C LYS A 271 35.38 -7.84 3.66
N LYS A 272 35.52 -6.51 3.62
CA LYS A 272 35.33 -5.65 4.80
C LYS A 272 33.94 -5.80 5.41
N GLY A 273 32.90 -5.87 4.57
CA GLY A 273 31.52 -6.09 5.01
C GLY A 273 31.33 -7.44 5.71
N VAL A 274 31.84 -8.53 5.12
CA VAL A 274 31.77 -9.88 5.69
C VAL A 274 32.53 -9.97 7.01
N LEU A 275 33.74 -9.40 7.09
CA LEU A 275 34.53 -9.36 8.32
C LEU A 275 33.84 -8.57 9.43
N LYS A 276 33.22 -7.43 9.09
CA LYS A 276 32.41 -6.65 10.04
C LYS A 276 31.22 -7.45 10.56
N ALA A 277 30.49 -8.14 9.67
CA ALA A 277 29.37 -9.01 10.05
C ALA A 277 29.83 -10.14 10.99
N ALA A 278 30.94 -10.80 10.66
CA ALA A 278 31.52 -11.87 11.47
C ALA A 278 31.96 -11.36 12.85
N ALA A 279 32.60 -10.17 12.91
CA ALA A 279 33.01 -9.55 14.17
C ALA A 279 31.80 -9.24 15.08
N ILE A 280 30.71 -8.69 14.53
CA ILE A 280 29.46 -8.44 15.28
C ILE A 280 28.83 -9.76 15.76
N ASN A 281 28.94 -10.82 14.97
CA ASN A 281 28.50 -12.16 15.32
C ASN A 281 29.47 -12.92 16.24
N LYS A 282 30.60 -12.30 16.62
CA LYS A 282 31.67 -12.92 17.42
C LYS A 282 32.21 -14.21 16.78
N ARG A 283 32.37 -14.20 15.45
CA ARG A 283 32.91 -15.29 14.62
C ARG A 283 34.09 -14.80 13.79
N THR A 284 34.95 -15.72 13.40
CA THR A 284 36.09 -15.48 12.50
C THR A 284 35.88 -16.24 11.20
N VAL A 285 36.07 -15.56 10.07
CA VAL A 285 35.96 -16.19 8.75
C VAL A 285 37.36 -16.53 8.25
N PRO A 286 37.64 -17.79 7.86
CA PRO A 286 38.92 -18.20 7.29
C PRO A 286 39.29 -17.42 6.01
N ASP A 287 40.55 -17.01 5.88
CA ASP A 287 41.06 -16.27 4.70
C ASP A 287 40.89 -17.05 3.39
N ALA A 288 40.98 -18.38 3.44
CA ALA A 288 40.75 -19.26 2.30
C ALA A 288 39.32 -19.18 1.74
N LEU A 289 38.32 -18.84 2.58
CA LEU A 289 36.94 -18.61 2.13
C LEU A 289 36.76 -17.19 1.59
N LEU A 290 37.48 -16.21 2.15
CA LEU A 290 37.48 -14.81 1.69
C LEU A 290 38.13 -14.64 0.29
N MET A 291 39.07 -15.51 -0.09
CA MET A 291 39.63 -15.50 -1.44
C MET A 291 38.70 -16.10 -2.51
N LYS A 292 37.77 -16.99 -2.12
CA LYS A 292 36.81 -17.62 -3.05
C LYS A 292 35.67 -16.71 -3.48
N VAL A 293 35.52 -15.55 -2.84
CA VAL A 293 34.48 -14.55 -3.11
C VAL A 293 34.58 -13.95 -4.53
N CYS A 294 35.73 -14.10 -5.21
CA CYS A 294 36.06 -13.43 -6.49
C CYS A 294 35.31 -13.90 -7.75
N MET A 295 34.39 -14.87 -7.69
CA MET A 295 33.75 -15.40 -8.91
C MET A 295 32.31 -14.89 -9.05
N GLY A 296 32.15 -13.81 -9.83
CA GLY A 296 30.85 -13.25 -10.21
C GLY A 296 30.05 -14.22 -11.08
N VAL A 297 28.75 -14.32 -10.82
CA VAL A 297 27.85 -15.16 -11.61
C VAL A 297 27.26 -14.28 -12.72
N ALA A 298 27.76 -14.46 -13.94
CA ALA A 298 27.13 -13.87 -15.11
C ALA A 298 25.68 -14.39 -15.22
N LEU A 299 24.72 -13.46 -15.25
CA LEU A 299 23.29 -13.75 -15.28
C LEU A 299 22.96 -14.51 -16.58
N ALA A 300 22.74 -15.82 -16.49
CA ALA A 300 22.36 -16.68 -17.61
C ALA A 300 20.89 -16.46 -18.00
N LEU A 301 20.57 -15.29 -18.56
CA LEU A 301 19.27 -14.96 -19.16
C LEU A 301 18.99 -15.75 -20.46
N GLY A 302 19.95 -16.53 -20.96
CA GLY A 302 19.82 -17.31 -22.19
C GLY A 302 19.04 -18.61 -22.06
N SER A 303 18.75 -19.10 -20.84
CA SER A 303 18.08 -20.40 -20.67
C SER A 303 16.57 -20.30 -20.87
N PHE A 304 16.03 -21.07 -21.83
CA PHE A 304 14.58 -21.20 -22.08
C PHE A 304 13.80 -21.61 -20.82
N VAL A 305 14.39 -22.48 -19.99
CA VAL A 305 13.78 -22.95 -18.75
C VAL A 305 13.61 -21.79 -17.76
N LEU A 306 14.64 -20.97 -17.59
CA LEU A 306 14.59 -19.81 -16.69
C LEU A 306 13.57 -18.77 -17.17
N ARG A 307 13.49 -18.54 -18.50
CA ARG A 307 12.49 -17.65 -19.10
C ARG A 307 11.05 -18.12 -18.84
N LYS A 308 10.78 -19.42 -18.96
CA LYS A 308 9.45 -19.99 -18.66
C LYS A 308 9.04 -19.73 -17.20
N TYR A 309 9.92 -20.00 -16.25
CA TYR A 309 9.64 -19.74 -14.83
C TYR A 309 9.48 -18.25 -14.54
N PHE A 310 10.33 -17.40 -15.13
CA PHE A 310 10.23 -15.95 -14.99
C PHE A 310 8.87 -15.42 -15.46
N LEU A 311 8.44 -15.78 -16.68
CA LEU A 311 7.14 -15.34 -17.21
C LEU A 311 5.97 -15.83 -16.36
N THR A 312 6.04 -17.07 -15.88
CA THR A 312 5.00 -17.64 -14.99
C THR A 312 4.89 -16.85 -13.68
N LEU A 313 6.03 -16.51 -13.06
CA LEU A 313 6.06 -15.74 -11.82
C LEU A 313 5.61 -14.29 -12.03
N VAL A 314 5.97 -13.67 -13.16
CA VAL A 314 5.50 -12.32 -13.51
C VAL A 314 3.99 -12.30 -13.68
N PHE A 315 3.41 -13.28 -14.38
CA PHE A 315 1.97 -13.38 -14.55
C PHE A 315 1.24 -13.61 -13.22
N ALA A 316 1.73 -14.55 -12.40
CA ALA A 316 1.16 -14.80 -11.07
C ALA A 316 1.23 -13.56 -10.17
N TRP A 317 2.36 -12.84 -10.19
CA TRP A 317 2.52 -11.59 -9.45
C TRP A 317 1.56 -10.52 -9.93
N ALA A 318 1.41 -10.31 -11.24
CA ALA A 318 0.47 -9.33 -11.79
C ALA A 318 -0.98 -9.65 -11.42
N ALA A 319 -1.38 -10.92 -11.54
CA ALA A 319 -2.73 -11.38 -11.16
C ALA A 319 -3.02 -11.16 -9.67
N LEU A 320 -2.06 -11.47 -8.79
CA LEU A 320 -2.20 -11.26 -7.34
C LEU A 320 -2.32 -9.78 -6.99
N ASN A 321 -1.50 -8.90 -7.58
CA ASN A 321 -1.59 -7.47 -7.32
C ASN A 321 -2.92 -6.89 -7.80
N LEU A 322 -3.41 -7.32 -8.97
CA LEU A 322 -4.71 -6.89 -9.48
C LEU A 322 -5.85 -7.32 -8.55
N ALA A 323 -5.85 -8.58 -8.11
CA ALA A 323 -6.87 -9.09 -7.20
C ALA A 323 -6.84 -8.38 -5.84
N TYR A 324 -5.65 -8.24 -5.23
CA TYR A 324 -5.47 -7.54 -3.96
C TYR A 324 -5.93 -6.08 -4.01
N THR A 325 -5.56 -5.38 -5.09
CA THR A 325 -5.94 -3.97 -5.30
C THR A 325 -7.45 -3.84 -5.53
N SER A 326 -8.04 -4.75 -6.32
CA SER A 326 -9.48 -4.74 -6.57
C SER A 326 -10.28 -4.94 -5.27
N LEU A 327 -9.81 -5.81 -4.38
CA LEU A 327 -10.43 -6.00 -3.06
C LEU A 327 -10.28 -4.75 -2.19
N SER A 328 -9.07 -4.15 -2.16
CA SER A 328 -8.78 -2.96 -1.37
C SER A 328 -9.56 -1.72 -1.82
N LEU A 329 -9.82 -1.58 -3.13
CA LEU A 329 -10.60 -0.47 -3.68
C LEU A 329 -12.11 -0.62 -3.42
N ASN A 330 -12.60 -1.85 -3.23
CA ASN A 330 -14.02 -2.11 -2.97
C ASN A 330 -14.35 -2.18 -1.46
N VAL A 331 -13.46 -1.74 -0.57
CA VAL A 331 -13.66 -1.74 0.90
C VAL A 331 -14.95 -1.06 1.33
N GLY A 332 -15.36 0.03 0.66
CA GLY A 332 -16.60 0.74 0.99
C GLY A 332 -17.90 -0.02 0.68
N LYS A 333 -17.84 -1.10 -0.11
CA LYS A 333 -19.03 -1.88 -0.52
C LYS A 333 -19.42 -2.99 0.45
N PHE A 334 -18.61 -3.26 1.49
CA PHE A 334 -18.87 -4.33 2.44
C PHE A 334 -19.98 -4.01 3.46
N GLY A 335 -20.58 -2.81 3.42
CA GLY A 335 -21.67 -2.40 4.31
C GLY A 335 -21.26 -2.16 5.76
N MET A 336 -19.99 -2.38 6.10
CA MET A 336 -19.39 -2.08 7.40
C MET A 336 -18.68 -0.73 7.37
N ASP A 337 -18.46 -0.14 8.54
CA ASP A 337 -17.62 1.05 8.68
C ASP A 337 -16.22 0.81 8.07
N ILE A 338 -15.70 1.82 7.37
CA ILE A 338 -14.46 1.73 6.59
C ILE A 338 -13.25 1.51 7.51
N PHE A 339 -13.25 2.10 8.72
CA PHE A 339 -12.19 1.89 9.70
C PHE A 339 -12.18 0.45 10.21
N ILE A 340 -13.36 -0.09 10.54
CA ILE A 340 -13.48 -1.48 11.01
C ILE A 340 -13.06 -2.46 9.91
N THR A 341 -13.52 -2.24 8.69
CA THR A 341 -13.18 -3.11 7.55
C THR A 341 -11.68 -3.12 7.28
N GLN A 342 -11.04 -1.94 7.28
CA GLN A 342 -9.60 -1.83 7.07
C GLN A 342 -8.78 -2.42 8.23
N LEU A 343 -9.28 -2.33 9.47
CA LEU A 343 -8.69 -2.96 10.64
C LEU A 343 -8.76 -4.49 10.54
N ILE A 344 -9.89 -5.05 10.12
CA ILE A 344 -10.04 -6.49 9.89
C ILE A 344 -9.05 -6.97 8.83
N PHE A 345 -8.90 -6.23 7.73
CA PHE A 345 -7.91 -6.57 6.70
C PHE A 345 -6.49 -6.63 7.28
N GLY A 346 -6.06 -5.60 8.01
CA GLY A 346 -4.73 -5.60 8.65
C GLY A 346 -4.56 -6.73 9.67
N LEU A 347 -5.58 -6.99 10.50
CA LEU A 347 -5.56 -8.04 11.52
C LEU A 347 -5.53 -9.44 10.93
N THR A 348 -6.20 -9.67 9.79
CA THR A 348 -6.22 -10.98 9.12
C THR A 348 -4.91 -11.30 8.39
N GLU A 349 -4.18 -10.28 7.93
CA GLU A 349 -2.88 -10.46 7.28
C GLU A 349 -1.79 -10.97 8.24
N VAL A 350 -1.79 -10.53 9.50
CA VAL A 350 -0.80 -10.95 10.49
C VAL A 350 -0.77 -12.49 10.67
N PRO A 351 -1.87 -13.18 11.04
CA PRO A 351 -1.88 -14.62 11.16
C PRO A 351 -1.69 -15.31 9.80
N ALA A 352 -2.19 -14.73 8.69
CA ALA A 352 -2.00 -15.30 7.36
C ALA A 352 -0.51 -15.39 6.98
N HIS A 353 0.30 -14.36 7.28
CA HIS A 353 1.74 -14.37 7.04
C HIS A 353 2.49 -15.35 7.95
N LEU A 354 2.04 -15.56 9.19
CA LEU A 354 2.60 -16.58 10.08
C LEU A 354 2.31 -18.00 9.57
N ILE A 355 1.08 -18.25 9.12
CA ILE A 355 0.68 -19.52 8.51
C ILE A 355 1.47 -19.75 7.21
N CYS A 356 1.67 -18.71 6.40
CA CYS A 356 2.49 -18.77 5.19
C CYS A 356 3.92 -19.25 5.50
N LEU A 357 4.53 -18.72 6.56
CA LEU A 357 5.85 -19.14 7.03
C LEU A 357 5.90 -20.64 7.31
N TRP A 358 4.90 -21.15 8.03
CA TRP A 358 4.78 -22.57 8.37
C TRP A 358 4.51 -23.46 7.14
N LEU A 359 3.62 -23.03 6.23
CA LEU A 359 3.32 -23.73 4.98
C LEU A 359 4.55 -23.83 4.07
N LEU A 360 5.36 -22.76 3.99
CA LEU A 360 6.57 -22.73 3.19
C LEU A 360 7.65 -23.68 3.71
N GLU A 361 7.73 -23.88 5.03
CA GLU A 361 8.68 -24.81 5.66
C GLU A 361 8.21 -26.27 5.58
N LEU A 362 6.92 -26.56 5.72
CA LEU A 362 6.40 -27.93 5.75
C LEU A 362 6.03 -28.51 4.39
N VAL A 363 5.23 -27.76 3.61
CA VAL A 363 4.66 -28.25 2.34
C VAL A 363 5.58 -27.92 1.17
N GLY A 364 6.41 -26.88 1.33
CA GLY A 364 7.33 -26.40 0.32
C GLY A 364 6.69 -25.37 -0.63
N ARG A 365 7.54 -24.63 -1.34
CA ARG A 365 7.16 -23.37 -2.02
C ARG A 365 6.19 -23.51 -3.20
N LYS A 366 6.35 -24.55 -4.01
CA LYS A 366 5.55 -24.76 -5.23
C LYS A 366 4.11 -25.19 -4.91
N PRO A 367 3.86 -26.24 -4.11
CA PRO A 367 2.50 -26.63 -3.75
C PRO A 367 1.80 -25.56 -2.92
N SER A 368 2.51 -24.85 -2.02
CA SER A 368 1.91 -23.75 -1.26
C SER A 368 1.39 -22.65 -2.19
N LEU A 369 2.19 -22.20 -3.15
CA LEU A 369 1.79 -21.16 -4.11
C LEU A 369 0.60 -21.59 -4.97
N MET A 370 0.60 -22.83 -5.49
CA MET A 370 -0.51 -23.34 -6.30
C MET A 370 -1.80 -23.45 -5.49
N SER A 371 -1.71 -23.97 -4.26
CA SER A 371 -2.87 -24.12 -3.37
C SER A 371 -3.48 -22.77 -3.02
N THR A 372 -2.67 -21.78 -2.62
CA THR A 372 -3.20 -20.46 -2.25
C THR A 372 -3.81 -19.72 -3.42
N LEU A 373 -3.24 -19.86 -4.63
CA LEU A 373 -3.80 -19.25 -5.84
C LEU A 373 -5.14 -19.89 -6.24
N LEU A 374 -5.26 -21.22 -6.15
CA LEU A 374 -6.51 -21.92 -6.44
C LEU A 374 -7.59 -21.59 -5.42
N VAL A 375 -7.26 -21.57 -4.13
CA VAL A 375 -8.20 -21.20 -3.07
C VAL A 375 -8.63 -19.74 -3.22
N GLY A 376 -7.70 -18.81 -3.40
CA GLY A 376 -8.04 -17.40 -3.62
C GLY A 376 -8.90 -17.17 -4.86
N GLY A 377 -8.54 -17.80 -5.99
CA GLY A 377 -9.30 -17.70 -7.23
C GLY A 377 -10.72 -18.28 -7.12
N THR A 378 -10.87 -19.44 -6.45
CA THR A 378 -12.18 -20.04 -6.22
C THR A 378 -13.05 -19.18 -5.31
N MET A 379 -12.50 -18.58 -4.25
CA MET A 379 -13.25 -17.66 -3.38
C MET A 379 -13.73 -16.41 -4.13
N CYS A 380 -12.90 -15.82 -5.00
CA CYS A 380 -13.32 -14.70 -5.84
C CYS A 380 -14.42 -15.07 -6.85
N LEU A 381 -14.48 -16.33 -7.31
CA LEU A 381 -15.58 -16.80 -8.16
C LEU A 381 -16.86 -17.01 -7.34
N VAL A 382 -16.73 -17.53 -6.10
CA VAL A 382 -17.87 -17.72 -5.20
C VAL A 382 -18.51 -16.39 -4.81
N SER A 383 -17.72 -15.32 -4.60
CA SER A 383 -18.26 -14.00 -4.23
C SER A 383 -19.21 -13.41 -5.28
N VAL A 384 -19.08 -13.78 -6.56
CA VAL A 384 -20.00 -13.33 -7.63
C VAL A 384 -21.41 -13.89 -7.43
N PHE A 385 -21.55 -15.03 -6.76
CA PHE A 385 -22.84 -15.67 -6.52
C PHE A 385 -23.53 -15.20 -5.22
N ILE A 386 -22.91 -14.32 -4.44
CA ILE A 386 -23.47 -13.80 -3.19
C ILE A 386 -24.23 -12.50 -3.52
N PRO A 387 -25.58 -12.47 -3.37
CA PRO A 387 -26.36 -11.26 -3.65
C PRO A 387 -26.14 -10.19 -2.57
N GLU A 388 -26.06 -8.93 -3.02
CA GLU A 388 -25.67 -7.74 -2.22
C GLU A 388 -26.59 -7.49 -1.00
N GLY A 389 -27.80 -8.05 -0.96
CA GLY A 389 -28.79 -7.83 0.09
C GLY A 389 -28.72 -8.74 1.34
N THR A 390 -27.86 -9.76 1.37
CA THR A 390 -27.93 -10.79 2.44
C THR A 390 -27.25 -10.37 3.76
N LEU A 391 -26.36 -9.37 3.73
CA LEU A 391 -25.59 -8.93 4.91
C LEU A 391 -26.19 -7.74 5.66
N GLN A 392 -27.18 -7.04 5.08
CA GLN A 392 -27.81 -5.87 5.73
C GLN A 392 -28.83 -6.23 6.83
N GLN A 393 -29.29 -7.49 6.92
CA GLN A 393 -30.36 -7.87 7.87
C GLN A 393 -29.88 -8.40 9.23
N ASN A 394 -28.57 -8.62 9.44
CA ASN A 394 -28.09 -9.30 10.66
C ASN A 394 -27.36 -8.41 11.67
N PHE A 395 -27.34 -7.08 11.47
CA PHE A 395 -26.79 -6.11 12.43
C PHE A 395 -27.62 -4.84 12.52
N ILE A 396 -28.92 -4.98 12.82
CA ILE A 396 -29.73 -3.91 13.40
C ILE A 396 -29.98 -4.26 14.86
#